data_AF-A0A351JTE5-F1
#
_entry.id   AF-A0A351JTE5-F1
#
_cell.length_a   1.000
_cell.length_b   1.000
_cell.length_c   1.000
_cell.angle_alpha   90.00
_cell.angle_beta   90.00
_cell.angle_gamma   90.00
#
_symmetry.space_group_name_H-M   'P 1'
#
loop_
_entity.id
_entity.type
_entity.pdbx_description
1 polymer ?
#
loop_
_entity_poly.entity_id
_entity_poly.type
_entity_poly.pdbx_seq_one_letter_code
_entity_poly.pdbx_strand_id
1 'polypeptide(L)'
;MTLDHLDGMPLRKIADRYKVSISSAFSKVRSYLDKLPNCADVTRKYCSRFSGILVVDGKFVCVRGYEKKIPTFYGIDYLSHDIPTFKLMPSENYEACVNYFKSLRLLNYPLRALVADDNINIRIACLAVYPKAVIQICQNHYLENVRKTLNVRTDPTYTPFMRRVEVLFKFKRSKDDFNRYAKTILNDYQDFSICVAVMIDIHKKKGLLLGYLNCKHCPRTTNIIESFNSHLNARLESIKGFKSFRSADLWLNGYFLRRRIKRFTDCRGKFKHLNGKKSLEQTQKCDVV
;
A
#
# COMPACT_ATOMS: atom_id res chain seq x y z
N MET A 1 -27.97 0.74 -5.29
CA MET A 1 -27.26 1.04 -6.57
C MET A 1 -25.78 1.40 -6.35
N THR A 2 -25.45 2.50 -5.66
CA THR A 2 -24.04 2.93 -5.50
C THR A 2 -23.17 1.90 -4.77
N LEU A 3 -23.68 1.28 -3.70
CA LEU A 3 -22.94 0.22 -2.98
C LEU A 3 -22.63 -0.97 -3.89
N ASP A 4 -23.62 -1.46 -4.66
CA ASP A 4 -23.38 -2.52 -5.65
C ASP A 4 -22.31 -2.12 -6.66
N HIS A 5 -22.31 -0.87 -7.11
CA HIS A 5 -21.29 -0.37 -8.02
C HIS A 5 -19.89 -0.35 -7.39
N LEU A 6 -19.77 0.13 -6.16
CA LEU A 6 -18.51 0.17 -5.40
C LEU A 6 -18.02 -1.23 -5.01
N ASP A 7 -18.92 -2.18 -4.81
CA ASP A 7 -18.59 -3.60 -4.58
C ASP A 7 -18.21 -4.33 -5.88
N GLY A 8 -18.27 -3.65 -7.04
CA GLY A 8 -17.73 -4.11 -8.32
C GLY A 8 -18.77 -4.48 -9.38
N MET A 9 -20.04 -4.14 -9.20
CA MET A 9 -21.07 -4.41 -10.20
C MET A 9 -21.04 -3.39 -11.35
N PRO A 10 -20.96 -3.84 -12.62
CA PRO A 10 -21.06 -2.95 -13.78
C PRO A 10 -22.42 -2.24 -13.84
N LEU A 11 -22.44 -1.01 -14.35
CA LEU A 11 -23.67 -0.20 -14.45
C LEU A 11 -24.79 -0.87 -15.24
N ARG A 12 -24.47 -1.68 -16.24
CA ARG A 12 -25.45 -2.48 -17.00
C ARG A 12 -26.20 -3.46 -16.09
N LYS A 13 -25.46 -4.26 -15.31
CA LYS A 13 -26.05 -5.21 -14.35
C LYS A 13 -26.85 -4.50 -13.26
N ILE A 14 -26.43 -3.30 -12.85
CA ILE A 14 -27.20 -2.45 -11.92
C ILE A 14 -28.50 -1.97 -12.57
N ALA A 15 -28.45 -1.49 -13.81
CA ALA A 15 -29.63 -1.07 -14.54
C ALA A 15 -30.66 -2.20 -14.64
N ASP A 16 -30.21 -3.41 -15.00
CA ASP A 16 -31.04 -4.61 -15.08
C ASP A 16 -31.64 -4.98 -13.71
N ARG A 17 -30.80 -5.07 -12.66
CA ARG A 17 -31.23 -5.43 -11.29
C ARG A 17 -32.30 -4.48 -10.74
N TYR A 18 -32.14 -3.19 -10.97
CA TYR A 18 -33.03 -2.16 -10.42
C TYR A 18 -34.12 -1.73 -11.42
N LYS A 19 -34.25 -2.41 -12.58
CA LYS A 19 -35.24 -2.14 -13.62
C LYS A 19 -35.28 -0.67 -14.06
N VAL A 20 -34.11 -0.08 -14.28
CA VAL A 20 -33.97 1.31 -14.79
C VAL A 20 -33.07 1.34 -16.00
N SER A 21 -33.10 2.44 -16.78
CA SER A 21 -32.13 2.62 -17.87
C SER A 21 -30.70 2.77 -17.34
N ILE A 22 -29.71 2.42 -18.17
CA ILE A 22 -28.28 2.59 -17.84
C ILE A 22 -27.96 4.06 -17.52
N SER A 23 -28.54 5.00 -18.26
CA SER A 23 -28.36 6.44 -18.04
C SER A 23 -28.93 6.87 -16.68
N SER A 24 -30.08 6.34 -16.27
CA SER A 24 -30.67 6.60 -14.95
C SER A 24 -29.79 6.00 -13.84
N ALA A 25 -29.31 4.77 -14.01
CA ALA A 25 -28.39 4.14 -13.06
C ALA A 25 -27.09 4.92 -12.90
N PHE A 26 -26.46 5.33 -14.01
CA PHE A 26 -25.27 6.16 -14.01
C PHE A 26 -25.50 7.49 -13.29
N SER A 27 -26.59 8.19 -13.60
CA SER A 27 -26.91 9.50 -13.02
C SER A 27 -27.15 9.39 -11.52
N LYS A 28 -27.89 8.38 -11.05
CA LYS A 28 -28.13 8.12 -9.62
C LYS A 28 -26.83 7.80 -8.88
N VAL A 29 -25.99 6.91 -9.43
CA VAL A 29 -24.69 6.56 -8.83
C VAL A 29 -23.79 7.78 -8.75
N ARG A 30 -23.65 8.53 -9.86
CA ARG A 30 -22.81 9.74 -9.92
C ARG A 30 -23.29 10.80 -8.93
N SER A 31 -24.59 11.10 -8.92
CA SER A 31 -25.19 12.08 -7.99
C SER A 31 -24.92 11.72 -6.53
N TYR A 32 -24.95 10.42 -6.19
CA TYR A 32 -24.60 9.96 -4.85
C TYR A 32 -23.11 10.11 -4.55
N LEU A 33 -22.22 9.71 -5.48
CA LEU A 33 -20.77 9.84 -5.30
C LEU A 33 -20.33 11.32 -5.16
N ASP A 34 -20.92 12.23 -5.92
CA ASP A 34 -20.67 13.68 -5.83
C ASP A 34 -21.06 14.26 -4.45
N LYS A 35 -21.98 13.63 -3.71
CA LYS A 35 -22.42 14.07 -2.37
C LYS A 35 -21.60 13.46 -1.23
N LEU A 36 -20.74 12.48 -1.50
CA LEU A 36 -19.92 11.86 -0.47
C LEU A 36 -18.86 12.85 0.03
N PRO A 37 -18.57 12.88 1.34
CA PRO A 37 -17.45 13.67 1.86
C PRO A 37 -16.14 13.17 1.25
N ASN A 38 -15.09 14.00 1.21
CA ASN A 38 -13.78 13.48 0.84
C ASN A 38 -13.25 12.55 1.94
N CYS A 39 -12.55 11.49 1.56
CA CYS A 39 -11.90 10.56 2.50
C CYS A 39 -10.96 11.29 3.49
N ALA A 40 -10.25 12.31 3.02
CA ALA A 40 -9.43 13.17 3.87
C ALA A 40 -10.26 13.95 4.90
N ASP A 41 -11.43 14.46 4.52
CA ASP A 41 -12.30 15.21 5.42
C ASP A 41 -12.89 14.31 6.51
N VAL A 42 -13.27 13.08 6.15
CA VAL A 42 -13.70 12.06 7.13
C VAL A 42 -12.58 11.78 8.13
N THR A 43 -11.34 11.62 7.65
CA THR A 43 -10.18 11.45 8.54
C THR A 43 -9.98 12.64 9.46
N ARG A 44 -9.97 13.86 8.92
CA ARG A 44 -9.78 15.10 9.71
C ARG A 44 -10.84 15.23 10.80
N LYS A 45 -12.10 14.97 10.43
CA LYS A 45 -13.24 15.13 11.33
C LYS A 45 -13.25 14.06 12.42
N TYR A 46 -13.05 12.80 12.04
CA TYR A 46 -13.38 11.68 12.93
C TYR A 46 -12.19 10.90 13.50
N CYS A 47 -10.98 11.01 12.95
CA CYS A 47 -9.86 10.14 13.32
C CYS A 47 -8.74 10.87 14.07
N SER A 48 -8.10 10.18 15.02
CA SER A 48 -6.86 10.61 15.68
C SER A 48 -5.97 9.46 16.18
N ARG A 49 -6.48 8.23 16.26
CA ARG A 49 -5.82 7.10 16.93
C ARG A 49 -5.01 6.21 16.00
N PHE A 50 -4.42 6.79 14.96
CA PHE A 50 -3.58 6.05 14.03
C PHE A 50 -2.33 5.50 14.73
N SER A 51 -1.87 4.32 14.32
CA SER A 51 -0.62 3.76 14.83
C SER A 51 0.62 4.49 14.31
N GLY A 52 0.52 5.20 13.19
CA GLY A 52 1.64 5.91 12.58
C GLY A 52 2.61 5.01 11.81
N ILE A 53 2.26 3.73 11.63
CA ILE A 53 3.02 2.79 10.80
C ILE A 53 2.27 2.69 9.47
N LEU A 54 2.72 3.44 8.47
CA LEU A 54 2.03 3.54 7.20
C LEU A 54 2.66 2.58 6.18
N VAL A 55 1.85 1.70 5.63
CA VAL A 55 2.24 0.87 4.48
C VAL A 55 1.66 1.49 3.22
N VAL A 56 2.49 1.91 2.28
CA VAL A 56 2.05 2.62 1.05
C VAL A 56 2.35 1.80 -0.20
N ASP A 57 1.50 1.99 -1.21
CA ASP A 57 1.64 1.40 -2.54
C ASP A 57 0.75 2.17 -3.53
N GLY A 58 1.04 2.01 -4.82
CA GLY A 58 0.28 2.60 -5.93
C GLY A 58 -0.52 1.54 -6.67
N LYS A 59 -1.78 1.87 -7.00
CA LYS A 59 -2.58 1.05 -7.94
C LYS A 59 -2.93 1.83 -9.20
N PHE A 60 -2.53 1.29 -10.33
CA PHE A 60 -2.77 1.92 -11.64
C PHE A 60 -4.21 1.74 -12.13
N VAL A 61 -4.84 2.85 -12.52
CA VAL A 61 -6.22 2.91 -13.03
C VAL A 61 -6.26 3.43 -14.47
N CYS A 62 -7.13 2.86 -15.30
CA CYS A 62 -7.35 3.33 -16.67
C CYS A 62 -8.27 4.55 -16.66
N VAL A 63 -7.80 5.69 -17.21
CA VAL A 63 -8.59 6.92 -17.33
C VAL A 63 -8.47 7.45 -18.75
N ARG A 64 -9.61 7.69 -19.40
CA ARG A 64 -9.64 8.27 -20.75
C ARG A 64 -8.95 9.64 -20.75
N GLY A 65 -8.14 9.87 -21.79
CA GLY A 65 -7.32 11.07 -21.93
C GLY A 65 -5.87 10.90 -21.45
N TYR A 66 -5.54 9.76 -20.84
CA TYR A 66 -4.17 9.38 -20.50
C TYR A 66 -3.76 8.16 -21.31
N GLU A 67 -2.60 8.22 -21.97
CA GLU A 67 -2.07 7.11 -22.77
C GLU A 67 -1.76 5.88 -21.91
N LYS A 68 -1.25 6.12 -20.71
CA LYS A 68 -0.90 5.09 -19.73
C LYS A 68 -1.88 5.14 -18.56
N LYS A 69 -2.02 4.00 -17.87
CA LYS A 69 -2.74 3.96 -16.60
C LYS A 69 -2.07 4.92 -15.61
N ILE A 70 -2.86 5.62 -14.82
CA ILE A 70 -2.37 6.59 -13.83
C ILE A 70 -2.47 6.02 -12.42
N PRO A 71 -1.54 6.34 -11.50
CA PRO A 71 -1.52 5.78 -10.15
C PRO A 71 -2.57 6.37 -9.22
N THR A 72 -3.27 5.51 -8.50
CA THR A 72 -3.94 5.83 -7.24
C THR A 72 -2.99 5.46 -6.11
N PHE A 73 -2.40 6.46 -5.47
CA PHE A 73 -1.46 6.29 -4.37
C PHE A 73 -2.18 6.42 -3.03
N TYR A 74 -1.99 5.45 -2.15
CA TYR A 74 -2.62 5.45 -0.83
C TYR A 74 -1.80 4.66 0.17
N GLY A 75 -2.18 4.77 1.45
CA GLY A 75 -1.53 4.07 2.54
C GLY A 75 -2.52 3.46 3.51
N ILE A 76 -2.10 2.37 4.14
CA ILE A 76 -2.83 1.68 5.19
C ILE A 76 -2.06 1.86 6.48
N ASP A 77 -2.73 2.34 7.52
CA ASP A 77 -2.20 2.33 8.87
C ASP A 77 -2.17 0.88 9.38
N TYR A 78 -0.97 0.37 9.60
CA TYR A 78 -0.71 -1.07 9.68
C TYR A 78 -1.44 -1.80 10.82
N LEU A 79 -1.67 -1.14 11.96
CA LEU A 79 -2.33 -1.80 13.10
C LEU A 79 -3.85 -1.67 13.07
N SER A 80 -4.37 -0.56 12.57
CA SER A 80 -5.81 -0.29 12.48
C SER A 80 -6.44 -0.80 11.18
N HIS A 81 -5.60 -1.05 10.17
CA HIS A 81 -5.99 -1.33 8.79
C HIS A 81 -6.83 -0.20 8.15
N ASP A 82 -6.82 1.00 8.74
CA ASP A 82 -7.54 2.16 8.23
C ASP A 82 -6.75 2.89 7.15
N ILE A 83 -7.45 3.64 6.32
CA ILE A 83 -6.88 4.37 5.18
C ILE A 83 -7.02 5.86 5.47
N PRO A 84 -5.96 6.56 5.91
CA PRO A 84 -6.05 7.97 6.29
C PRO A 84 -6.46 8.86 5.11
N THR A 85 -5.91 8.59 3.92
CA THR A 85 -6.24 9.32 2.69
C THR A 85 -5.71 8.57 1.46
N PHE A 86 -6.05 9.06 0.27
CA PHE A 86 -5.54 8.60 -1.01
C PHE A 86 -5.37 9.81 -1.95
N LYS A 87 -4.61 9.62 -3.03
CA LYS A 87 -4.51 10.58 -4.14
C LYS A 87 -4.52 9.84 -5.46
N LEU A 88 -5.40 10.23 -6.37
CA LEU A 88 -5.23 9.92 -7.79
C LEU A 88 -4.20 10.92 -8.35
N MET A 89 -3.16 10.42 -9.01
CA MET A 89 -2.05 11.25 -9.49
C MET A 89 -1.76 10.92 -10.95
N PRO A 90 -1.30 11.87 -11.78
CA PRO A 90 -0.94 11.57 -13.18
C PRO A 90 0.26 10.62 -13.32
N SER A 91 1.20 10.66 -12.36
CA SER A 91 2.42 9.82 -12.36
C SER A 91 2.98 9.67 -10.94
N GLU A 92 3.77 8.62 -10.69
CA GLU A 92 4.47 8.38 -9.41
C GLU A 92 5.83 9.08 -9.36
N ASN A 93 5.81 10.40 -9.54
CA ASN A 93 7.01 11.22 -9.41
C ASN A 93 7.17 11.75 -7.97
N TYR A 94 8.32 12.37 -7.69
CA TYR A 94 8.63 12.94 -6.38
C TYR A 94 7.59 13.94 -5.90
N GLU A 95 7.20 14.90 -6.74
CA GLU A 95 6.27 15.98 -6.38
C GLU A 95 4.89 15.43 -5.98
N ALA A 96 4.39 14.46 -6.75
CA ALA A 96 3.13 13.79 -6.47
C ALA A 96 3.18 13.05 -5.11
N CYS A 97 4.29 12.37 -4.82
CA CYS A 97 4.52 11.73 -3.51
C CYS A 97 4.58 12.78 -2.38
N VAL A 98 5.29 13.90 -2.58
CA VAL A 98 5.37 14.99 -1.58
C VAL A 98 3.97 15.53 -1.27
N ASN A 99 3.14 15.74 -2.29
CA ASN A 99 1.77 16.22 -2.11
C ASN A 99 0.90 15.23 -1.32
N TYR A 100 1.09 13.93 -1.51
CA TYR A 100 0.44 12.92 -0.67
C TYR A 100 0.90 13.01 0.80
N PHE A 101 2.21 13.07 1.06
CA PHE A 101 2.71 13.17 2.44
C PHE A 101 2.33 14.51 3.12
N LYS A 102 2.32 15.63 2.38
CA LYS A 102 1.77 16.91 2.87
C LYS A 102 0.29 16.77 3.25
N SER A 103 -0.49 16.06 2.43
CA SER A 103 -1.90 15.78 2.74
C SER A 103 -2.04 15.00 4.05
N LEU A 104 -1.19 13.98 4.30
CA LEU A 104 -1.19 13.25 5.58
C LEU A 104 -0.84 14.16 6.76
N ARG A 105 0.12 15.08 6.58
CA ARG A 105 0.55 16.01 7.63
C ARG A 105 -0.57 16.99 8.00
N LEU A 106 -1.32 17.47 7.01
CA LEU A 106 -2.52 18.29 7.22
C LEU A 106 -3.67 17.55 7.91
N LEU A 107 -3.64 16.21 7.92
CA LEU A 107 -4.56 15.36 8.66
C LEU A 107 -4.06 15.04 10.08
N ASN A 108 -2.94 15.63 10.50
CA ASN A 108 -2.25 15.31 11.75
C ASN A 108 -1.91 13.81 11.89
N TYR A 109 -1.65 13.13 10.76
CA TYR A 109 -1.26 11.72 10.80
C TYR A 109 0.13 11.58 11.46
N PRO A 110 0.27 10.81 12.55
CA PRO A 110 1.50 10.73 13.34
C PRO A 110 2.50 9.73 12.73
N LEU A 111 3.02 10.01 11.53
CA LEU A 111 3.91 9.09 10.83
C LEU A 111 5.18 8.79 11.64
N ARG A 112 5.31 7.55 12.11
CA ARG A 112 6.48 7.00 12.82
C ARG A 112 7.32 6.11 11.92
N ALA A 113 6.68 5.31 11.07
CA ALA A 113 7.36 4.44 10.13
C ALA A 113 6.62 4.39 8.79
N LEU A 114 7.39 4.39 7.72
CA LEU A 114 6.94 4.14 6.36
C LEU A 114 7.43 2.77 5.90
N VAL A 115 6.51 1.95 5.40
CA VAL A 115 6.83 0.67 4.73
C VAL A 115 6.38 0.76 3.28
N ALA A 116 7.32 0.60 2.36
CA ALA A 116 7.08 0.73 0.93
C ALA A 116 8.07 -0.15 0.15
N ASP A 117 7.86 -0.24 -1.16
CA ASP A 117 8.83 -0.84 -2.06
C ASP A 117 10.13 -0.04 -2.15
N ASP A 118 11.13 -0.56 -2.87
CA ASP A 118 12.40 0.13 -3.10
C ASP A 118 12.27 1.24 -4.16
N ASN A 119 11.29 2.14 -3.97
CA ASN A 119 11.09 3.32 -4.80
C ASN A 119 11.67 4.54 -4.06
N ILE A 120 12.72 5.12 -4.66
CA ILE A 120 13.42 6.27 -4.08
C ILE A 120 12.50 7.48 -3.91
N ASN A 121 11.63 7.78 -4.88
CA ASN A 121 10.74 8.95 -4.87
C ASN A 121 9.83 8.97 -3.64
N ILE A 122 9.24 7.81 -3.30
CA ILE A 122 8.37 7.67 -2.13
C ILE A 122 9.16 7.99 -0.85
N ARG A 123 10.38 7.45 -0.72
CA ARG A 123 11.21 7.61 0.47
C ARG A 123 11.67 9.05 0.67
N ILE A 124 12.24 9.67 -0.37
CA ILE A 124 12.75 11.04 -0.26
C ILE A 124 11.59 12.03 -0.04
N ALA A 125 10.42 11.78 -0.62
CA ALA A 125 9.23 12.60 -0.40
C ALA A 125 8.71 12.47 1.03
N CYS A 126 8.71 11.25 1.59
CA CYS A 126 8.36 11.00 2.97
C CYS A 126 9.28 11.77 3.92
N LEU A 127 10.61 11.62 3.76
CA LEU A 127 11.59 12.27 4.63
C LEU A 127 11.60 13.79 4.51
N ALA A 128 11.24 14.34 3.35
CA ALA A 128 11.07 15.78 3.17
C ALA A 128 9.91 16.35 4.02
N VAL A 129 8.84 15.57 4.25
CA VAL A 129 7.67 16.02 5.02
C VAL A 129 7.72 15.56 6.48
N TYR A 130 8.28 14.38 6.73
CA TYR A 130 8.43 13.70 8.02
C TYR A 130 9.89 13.24 8.23
N PRO A 131 10.81 14.16 8.58
CA PRO A 131 12.24 13.86 8.65
C PRO A 131 12.64 12.78 9.67
N LYS A 132 11.80 12.56 10.70
CA LYS A 132 12.03 11.57 11.76
C LYS A 132 11.42 10.19 11.46
N ALA A 133 10.75 10.01 10.32
CA ALA A 133 10.10 8.76 10.00
C ALA A 133 11.13 7.65 9.76
N VAL A 134 10.91 6.49 10.37
CA VAL A 134 11.68 5.28 10.10
C VAL A 134 11.28 4.71 8.74
N ILE A 135 12.25 4.41 7.88
CA ILE A 135 11.99 3.83 6.57
C ILE A 135 12.26 2.32 6.62
N GLN A 136 11.28 1.54 6.17
CA GLN A 136 11.40 0.11 5.94
C GLN A 136 11.12 -0.21 4.47
N ILE A 137 12.11 -0.74 3.77
CA ILE A 137 11.88 -1.31 2.42
C ILE A 137 11.21 -2.68 2.56
N CYS A 138 10.23 -2.97 1.71
CA CYS A 138 9.61 -4.28 1.63
C CYS A 138 10.66 -5.35 1.28
N GLN A 139 10.91 -6.27 2.21
CA GLN A 139 11.89 -7.34 2.01
C GLN A 139 11.46 -8.29 0.89
N ASN A 140 10.16 -8.51 0.66
CA ASN A 140 9.69 -9.39 -0.41
C ASN A 140 10.00 -8.81 -1.80
N HIS A 141 9.70 -7.53 -2.02
CA HIS A 141 10.02 -6.85 -3.28
C HIS A 141 11.53 -6.73 -3.50
N TYR A 142 12.28 -6.46 -2.44
CA TYR A 142 13.74 -6.50 -2.49
C TYR A 142 14.27 -7.87 -2.96
N LEU A 143 13.83 -8.95 -2.31
CA LEU A 143 14.23 -10.32 -2.67
C LEU A 143 13.80 -10.69 -4.09
N GLU A 144 12.65 -10.23 -4.56
CA GLU A 144 12.20 -10.48 -5.93
C GLU A 144 13.13 -9.82 -6.96
N ASN A 145 13.62 -8.61 -6.68
CA ASN A 145 14.63 -7.98 -7.53
C ASN A 145 15.94 -8.77 -7.52
N VAL A 146 16.38 -9.27 -6.35
CA VAL A 146 17.57 -10.14 -6.28
C VAL A 146 17.38 -11.43 -7.09
N ARG A 147 16.20 -12.07 -7.02
CA ARG A 147 15.89 -13.27 -7.83
C ARG A 147 15.97 -13.00 -9.33
N LYS A 148 15.50 -11.83 -9.77
CA LYS A 148 15.59 -11.40 -11.18
C LYS A 148 17.05 -11.17 -11.59
N THR A 149 17.83 -10.47 -10.78
CA THR A 149 19.26 -10.22 -11.05
C THR A 149 20.06 -11.52 -11.18
N LEU A 150 19.77 -12.50 -10.33
CA LEU A 150 20.44 -13.80 -10.34
C LEU A 150 19.81 -14.82 -11.32
N ASN A 151 18.71 -14.44 -11.99
CA ASN A 151 17.94 -15.28 -12.90
C ASN A 151 17.51 -16.67 -12.35
N VAL A 152 17.32 -16.79 -11.03
CA VAL A 152 17.13 -18.10 -10.36
C VAL A 152 15.81 -18.81 -10.66
N ARG A 153 14.90 -18.18 -11.43
CA ARG A 153 13.67 -18.81 -11.91
C ARG A 153 13.89 -19.67 -13.15
N THR A 154 14.94 -19.39 -13.90
CA THR A 154 15.26 -20.13 -15.14
C THR A 154 16.64 -20.78 -15.09
N ASP A 155 17.56 -20.22 -14.31
CA ASP A 155 18.91 -20.76 -14.12
C ASP A 155 19.13 -21.22 -12.66
N PRO A 156 19.35 -22.52 -12.41
CA PRO A 156 19.54 -23.03 -11.05
C PRO A 156 20.88 -22.63 -10.40
N THR A 157 21.85 -22.11 -11.16
CA THR A 157 23.24 -21.83 -10.73
C THR A 157 23.34 -21.13 -9.37
N TYR A 158 22.59 -20.05 -9.17
CA TYR A 158 22.62 -19.25 -7.94
C TYR A 158 21.48 -19.56 -6.95
N THR A 159 20.73 -20.63 -7.18
CA THR A 159 19.65 -21.04 -6.28
C THR A 159 20.13 -21.31 -4.85
N PRO A 160 21.26 -22.01 -4.62
CA PRO A 160 21.77 -22.22 -3.26
C PRO A 160 22.08 -20.91 -2.52
N PHE A 161 22.73 -19.95 -3.21
CA PHE A 161 23.00 -18.62 -2.67
C PHE A 161 21.69 -17.89 -2.32
N MET A 162 20.75 -17.84 -3.27
CA MET A 162 19.47 -17.17 -3.08
C MET A 162 18.70 -17.74 -1.89
N ARG A 163 18.67 -19.06 -1.70
CA ARG A 163 18.02 -19.69 -0.54
C ARG A 163 18.60 -19.18 0.78
N ARG A 164 19.91 -18.97 0.88
CA ARG A 164 20.53 -18.41 2.10
C ARG A 164 20.17 -16.95 2.30
N VAL A 165 20.10 -16.17 1.22
CA VAL A 165 19.59 -14.79 1.28
C VAL A 165 18.13 -14.78 1.74
N GLU A 166 17.27 -15.67 1.26
CA GLU A 166 15.89 -15.79 1.74
C GLU A 166 15.83 -16.15 3.24
N VAL A 167 16.71 -17.04 3.71
CA VAL A 167 16.81 -17.39 5.13
C VAL A 167 17.28 -16.21 5.98
N LEU A 168 18.21 -15.38 5.48
CA LEU A 168 18.65 -14.15 6.13
C LEU A 168 17.43 -13.23 6.42
N PHE A 169 16.49 -13.15 5.48
CA PHE A 169 15.27 -12.34 5.59
C PHE A 169 14.01 -13.14 5.96
N LYS A 170 14.10 -14.36 6.47
CA LYS A 170 12.91 -15.18 6.77
C LYS A 170 12.12 -14.64 7.96
N PHE A 171 12.81 -14.15 8.98
CA PHE A 171 12.23 -13.61 10.22
C PHE A 171 12.91 -12.31 10.63
N LYS A 172 12.31 -11.60 11.61
CA LYS A 172 12.96 -10.43 12.23
C LYS A 172 14.18 -10.90 13.00
N ARG A 173 15.35 -10.38 12.66
CA ARG A 173 16.62 -10.62 13.34
C ARG A 173 17.11 -9.36 14.03
N SER A 174 17.90 -9.52 15.09
CA SER A 174 18.71 -8.44 15.65
C SER A 174 19.79 -8.03 14.63
N LYS A 175 20.36 -6.84 14.82
CA LYS A 175 21.43 -6.34 13.94
C LYS A 175 22.65 -7.27 13.94
N ASP A 176 23.01 -7.82 15.10
CA ASP A 176 24.19 -8.66 15.26
C ASP A 176 24.01 -10.04 14.63
N ASP A 177 22.84 -10.67 14.86
CA ASP A 177 22.51 -11.94 14.22
C ASP A 177 22.46 -11.81 12.69
N PHE A 178 21.88 -10.72 12.19
CA PHE A 178 21.87 -10.41 10.75
C PHE A 178 23.30 -10.27 10.20
N ASN A 179 24.16 -9.47 10.84
CA ASN A 179 25.53 -9.25 10.38
C ASN A 179 26.34 -10.55 10.40
N ARG A 180 26.20 -11.36 11.45
CA ARG A 180 26.87 -12.66 11.57
C ARG A 180 26.46 -13.59 10.43
N TYR A 181 25.16 -13.75 10.20
CA TYR A 181 24.68 -14.64 9.13
C TYR A 181 25.05 -14.12 7.73
N ALA A 182 24.96 -12.81 7.50
CA ALA A 182 25.37 -12.18 6.25
C ALA A 182 26.88 -12.36 5.98
N LYS A 183 27.73 -12.27 7.01
CA LYS A 183 29.18 -12.54 6.89
C LYS A 183 29.44 -13.98 6.46
N THR A 184 28.74 -14.95 7.04
CA THR A 184 28.86 -16.36 6.63
C THR A 184 28.47 -16.54 5.17
N ILE A 185 27.36 -15.92 4.72
CA ILE A 185 26.96 -15.95 3.30
C ILE A 185 28.05 -15.36 2.41
N LEU A 186 28.60 -14.20 2.77
CA LEU A 186 29.63 -13.55 1.96
C LEU A 186 30.88 -14.43 1.84
N ASN A 187 31.35 -15.01 2.95
CA ASN A 187 32.54 -15.87 2.95
C ASN A 187 32.36 -17.11 2.04
N ASP A 188 31.19 -17.74 2.09
CA ASP A 188 30.93 -18.97 1.33
C ASP A 188 30.72 -18.71 -0.18
N TYR A 189 30.49 -17.45 -0.59
CA TYR A 189 30.23 -17.06 -1.98
C TYR A 189 31.12 -15.92 -2.47
N GLN A 190 32.26 -15.67 -1.81
CA GLN A 190 33.15 -14.54 -2.10
C GLN A 190 33.77 -14.61 -3.50
N ASP A 191 33.94 -15.82 -4.05
CA ASP A 191 34.54 -16.02 -5.37
C ASP A 191 33.56 -15.74 -6.52
N PHE A 192 32.27 -15.52 -6.22
CA PHE A 192 31.23 -15.22 -7.20
C PHE A 192 30.91 -13.73 -7.21
N SER A 193 31.42 -13.00 -8.21
CA SER A 193 31.28 -11.54 -8.31
C SER A 193 29.84 -11.04 -8.19
N ILE A 194 28.87 -11.73 -8.81
CA ILE A 194 27.45 -11.37 -8.72
C ILE A 194 26.87 -11.58 -7.32
N CYS A 195 27.27 -12.64 -6.61
CA CYS A 195 26.86 -12.87 -5.22
C CYS A 195 27.43 -11.81 -4.29
N VAL A 196 28.71 -11.45 -4.48
CA VAL A 196 29.36 -10.35 -3.76
C VAL A 196 28.63 -9.02 -4.01
N ALA A 197 28.25 -8.72 -5.25
CA ALA A 197 27.49 -7.52 -5.59
C ALA A 197 26.14 -7.46 -4.85
N VAL A 198 25.41 -8.57 -4.77
CA VAL A 198 24.17 -8.67 -3.98
C VAL A 198 24.43 -8.41 -2.51
N MET A 199 25.47 -9.02 -1.92
CA MET A 199 25.81 -8.83 -0.51
C MET A 199 26.23 -7.38 -0.20
N ILE A 200 26.92 -6.72 -1.12
CA ILE A 200 27.26 -5.29 -1.03
C ILE A 200 25.98 -4.44 -1.06
N ASP A 201 25.02 -4.71 -1.95
CA ASP A 201 23.75 -3.99 -1.99
C ASP A 201 22.93 -4.18 -0.70
N ILE A 202 22.87 -5.41 -0.17
CA ILE A 202 22.28 -5.71 1.15
C ILE A 202 22.93 -4.87 2.24
N HIS A 203 24.26 -4.78 2.25
CA HIS A 203 25.00 -3.99 3.24
C HIS A 203 24.68 -2.49 3.12
N LYS A 204 24.72 -1.94 1.90
CA LYS A 204 24.39 -0.54 1.61
C LYS A 204 22.98 -0.17 2.03
N LYS A 205 22.00 -1.06 1.82
CA LYS A 205 20.59 -0.85 2.17
C LYS A 205 20.21 -1.35 3.56
N LYS A 206 21.15 -1.86 4.36
CA LYS A 206 20.88 -2.52 5.65
C LYS A 206 20.02 -1.69 6.59
N GLY A 207 20.29 -0.38 6.71
CA GLY A 207 19.52 0.52 7.58
C GLY A 207 18.03 0.61 7.18
N LEU A 208 17.74 0.44 5.89
CA LEU A 208 16.40 0.51 5.31
C LEU A 208 15.71 -0.87 5.30
N LEU A 209 16.49 -1.94 5.09
CA LEU A 209 15.98 -3.32 5.11
C LEU A 209 15.67 -3.80 6.53
N LEU A 210 16.32 -3.22 7.54
CA LEU A 210 16.14 -3.50 8.97
C LEU A 210 15.46 -2.35 9.73
N GLY A 211 14.79 -1.42 9.03
CA GLY A 211 14.08 -0.29 9.64
C GLY A 211 13.11 -0.71 10.76
N TYR A 212 12.53 -1.91 10.65
CA TYR A 212 11.66 -2.50 11.67
C TYR A 212 12.28 -2.64 13.06
N LEU A 213 13.61 -2.57 13.19
CA LEU A 213 14.31 -2.56 14.48
C LEU A 213 14.10 -1.25 15.24
N ASN A 214 13.89 -0.15 14.51
CA ASN A 214 13.76 1.19 15.07
C ASN A 214 12.30 1.61 15.29
N CYS A 215 11.32 0.74 15.00
CA CYS A 215 9.91 1.02 15.22
C CYS A 215 9.14 -0.24 15.65
N LYS A 216 8.63 -0.23 16.90
CA LYS A 216 7.86 -1.35 17.45
C LYS A 216 6.65 -1.66 16.56
N HIS A 217 6.41 -2.94 16.30
CA HIS A 217 5.36 -3.48 15.43
C HIS A 217 5.49 -3.20 13.92
N CYS A 218 6.49 -2.44 13.46
CA CYS A 218 6.71 -2.19 12.04
C CYS A 218 6.84 -3.52 11.26
N PRO A 219 6.07 -3.75 10.19
CA PRO A 219 6.20 -4.96 9.38
C PRO A 219 7.51 -4.94 8.60
N ARG A 220 7.85 -6.08 7.99
CA ARG A 220 8.99 -6.22 7.07
C ARG A 220 8.57 -6.12 5.60
N THR A 221 7.27 -6.19 5.33
CA THR A 221 6.71 -6.36 3.99
C THR A 221 5.43 -5.54 3.82
N THR A 222 5.06 -5.35 2.55
CA THR A 222 3.87 -4.63 2.07
C THR A 222 2.65 -5.54 1.86
N ASN A 223 2.69 -6.81 2.29
CA ASN A 223 1.63 -7.80 2.01
C ASN A 223 0.20 -7.31 2.35
N ILE A 224 0.04 -6.48 3.38
CA ILE A 224 -1.27 -5.93 3.75
C ILE A 224 -1.84 -5.04 2.63
N ILE A 225 -1.03 -4.17 2.04
CA ILE A 225 -1.51 -3.26 1.00
C ILE A 225 -1.63 -3.97 -0.33
N GLU A 226 -0.80 -4.97 -0.61
CA GLU A 226 -0.96 -5.88 -1.76
C GLU A 226 -2.32 -6.59 -1.73
N SER A 227 -2.77 -7.05 -0.56
CA SER A 227 -4.11 -7.63 -0.40
C SER A 227 -5.22 -6.62 -0.69
N PHE A 228 -5.09 -5.37 -0.23
CA PHE A 228 -6.04 -4.31 -0.54
C PHE A 228 -5.99 -3.90 -2.02
N ASN A 229 -4.82 -3.95 -2.64
CA ASN A 229 -4.63 -3.70 -4.06
C ASN A 229 -5.28 -4.77 -4.92
N SER A 230 -5.18 -6.04 -4.54
CA SER A 230 -5.92 -7.14 -5.16
C SER A 230 -7.44 -6.92 -5.06
N HIS A 231 -7.91 -6.50 -3.88
CA HIS A 231 -9.31 -6.15 -3.70
C HIS A 231 -9.73 -4.99 -4.61
N LEU A 232 -8.98 -3.90 -4.67
CA LEU A 232 -9.28 -2.77 -5.54
C LEU A 232 -9.27 -3.22 -7.02
N ASN A 233 -8.27 -4.00 -7.42
CA ASN A 233 -8.14 -4.52 -8.78
C ASN A 233 -9.38 -5.30 -9.24
N ALA A 234 -9.90 -6.21 -8.40
CA ALA A 234 -11.08 -7.01 -8.72
C ALA A 234 -12.32 -6.14 -9.04
N ARG A 235 -12.42 -4.93 -8.48
CA ARG A 235 -13.51 -3.98 -8.76
C ARG A 235 -13.21 -3.13 -10.00
N LEU A 236 -11.95 -2.77 -10.21
CA LEU A 236 -11.53 -2.02 -11.38
C LEU A 236 -11.67 -2.83 -12.68
N GLU A 237 -11.42 -4.14 -12.63
CA GLU A 237 -11.58 -5.05 -13.78
C GLU A 237 -12.99 -5.03 -14.36
N SER A 238 -14.02 -4.96 -13.50
CA SER A 238 -15.41 -4.91 -13.94
C SER A 238 -15.81 -3.55 -14.52
N ILE A 239 -15.12 -2.48 -14.12
CA ILE A 239 -15.35 -1.10 -14.57
C ILE A 239 -14.65 -0.83 -15.91
N LYS A 240 -13.55 -1.53 -16.21
CA LYS A 240 -12.71 -1.42 -17.43
C LYS A 240 -12.03 -0.07 -17.66
N GLY A 241 -12.48 1.00 -17.02
CA GLY A 241 -11.84 2.32 -17.03
C GLY A 241 -12.82 3.46 -16.77
N PHE A 242 -12.28 4.65 -16.57
CA PHE A 242 -13.05 5.85 -16.26
C PHE A 242 -13.05 6.84 -17.42
N LYS A 243 -14.17 7.57 -17.59
CA LYS A 243 -14.34 8.55 -18.69
C LYS A 243 -13.52 9.83 -18.50
N SER A 244 -13.13 10.16 -17.26
CA SER A 244 -12.39 11.36 -16.89
C SER A 244 -11.69 11.17 -15.55
N PHE A 245 -10.68 11.99 -15.28
CA PHE A 245 -10.00 12.04 -13.99
C PHE A 245 -11.00 12.23 -12.83
N ARG A 246 -11.90 13.21 -12.94
CA ARG A 246 -12.93 13.47 -11.92
C ARG A 246 -13.81 12.25 -11.64
N SER A 247 -14.24 11.54 -12.69
CA SER A 247 -15.06 10.33 -12.49
C SER A 247 -14.30 9.20 -11.80
N ALA A 248 -12.99 9.08 -12.06
CA ALA A 248 -12.14 8.11 -11.37
C ALA A 248 -11.97 8.50 -9.89
N ASP A 249 -11.64 9.76 -9.63
CA ASP A 249 -11.42 10.28 -8.27
C ASP A 249 -12.67 10.15 -7.39
N LEU A 250 -13.85 10.48 -7.90
CA LEU A 250 -15.13 10.29 -7.18
C LEU A 250 -15.41 8.82 -6.86
N TRP A 251 -15.17 7.92 -7.81
CA TRP A 251 -15.37 6.50 -7.58
C TRP A 251 -14.38 5.94 -6.56
N LEU A 252 -13.11 6.32 -6.66
CA LEU A 252 -12.06 5.94 -5.71
C LEU A 252 -12.37 6.48 -4.32
N ASN A 253 -12.84 7.72 -4.20
CA ASN A 253 -13.29 8.29 -2.93
C ASN A 253 -14.40 7.44 -2.30
N GLY A 254 -15.43 7.10 -3.09
CA GLY A 254 -16.49 6.21 -2.64
C GLY A 254 -15.98 4.82 -2.23
N TYR A 255 -15.06 4.24 -3.01
CA TYR A 255 -14.45 2.94 -2.72
C TYR A 255 -13.69 2.95 -1.39
N PHE A 256 -12.81 3.93 -1.18
CA PHE A 256 -12.03 4.04 0.05
C PHE A 256 -12.92 4.31 1.27
N LEU A 257 -13.93 5.19 1.16
CA LEU A 257 -14.92 5.36 2.21
C LEU A 257 -15.66 4.07 2.55
N ARG A 258 -16.16 3.37 1.52
CA ARG A 258 -16.82 2.07 1.68
C ARG A 258 -15.90 1.06 2.35
N ARG A 259 -14.62 1.01 1.97
CA ARG A 259 -13.63 0.13 2.58
C ARG A 259 -13.45 0.41 4.06
N ARG A 260 -13.52 1.69 4.45
CA ARG A 260 -13.33 2.13 5.84
C ARG A 260 -14.50 1.81 6.76
N ILE A 261 -15.72 1.75 6.21
CA ILE A 261 -16.95 1.45 6.95
C ILE A 261 -17.41 -0.02 6.83
N LYS A 262 -16.75 -0.83 5.99
CA LYS A 262 -17.05 -2.26 5.86
C LYS A 262 -16.37 -3.01 7.00
N ARG A 263 -17.15 -3.87 7.70
CA ARG A 263 -16.60 -4.72 8.77
C ARG A 263 -15.57 -5.69 8.20
N PHE A 264 -14.50 -5.92 8.94
CA PHE A 264 -13.53 -6.97 8.62
C PHE A 264 -14.15 -8.35 8.86
N THR A 265 -13.91 -9.29 7.94
CA THR A 265 -14.42 -10.66 8.01
C THR A 265 -13.30 -11.70 8.08
N ASP A 266 -12.16 -11.43 7.43
CA ASP A 266 -11.13 -12.44 7.16
C ASP A 266 -9.73 -12.05 7.68
N CYS A 267 -9.64 -11.23 8.72
CA CYS A 267 -8.36 -10.94 9.37
C CYS A 267 -7.81 -12.19 10.09
N ARG A 268 -6.51 -12.47 9.90
CA ARG A 268 -5.83 -13.66 10.43
C ARG A 268 -4.68 -13.29 11.37
N GLY A 269 -4.18 -14.30 12.10
CA GLY A 269 -3.04 -14.15 13.00
C GLY A 269 -3.25 -13.05 14.04
N LYS A 270 -2.25 -12.18 14.19
CA LYS A 270 -2.30 -11.07 15.16
C LYS A 270 -3.44 -10.06 14.92
N PHE A 271 -4.05 -10.05 13.74
CA PHE A 271 -5.12 -9.14 13.38
C PHE A 271 -6.53 -9.74 13.53
N LYS A 272 -6.66 -10.99 14.01
CA LYS A 272 -7.96 -11.65 14.18
C LYS A 272 -8.95 -10.83 15.04
N HIS A 273 -8.43 -10.06 15.99
CA HIS A 273 -9.21 -9.18 16.87
C HIS A 273 -9.88 -7.99 16.15
N LEU A 274 -9.55 -7.73 14.88
CA LEU A 274 -10.19 -6.71 14.05
C LEU A 274 -11.49 -7.22 13.40
N ASN A 275 -11.69 -8.53 13.30
CA ASN A 275 -12.90 -9.09 12.70
C ASN A 275 -14.15 -8.60 13.42
N GLY A 276 -15.19 -8.31 12.64
CA GLY A 276 -16.42 -7.69 13.12
C GLY A 276 -16.33 -6.17 13.28
N LYS A 277 -15.14 -5.55 13.28
CA LYS A 277 -14.97 -4.10 13.42
C LYS A 277 -14.79 -3.40 12.07
N LYS A 278 -15.10 -2.12 11.99
CA LYS A 278 -14.75 -1.27 10.83
C LYS A 278 -13.37 -0.66 11.04
N SER A 279 -12.64 -0.39 9.96
CA SER A 279 -11.31 0.24 10.08
C SER A 279 -11.39 1.65 10.65
N LEU A 280 -12.41 2.42 10.25
CA LEU A 280 -12.64 3.78 10.74
C LEU A 280 -12.83 3.80 12.26
N GLU A 281 -13.55 2.81 12.82
CA GLU A 281 -13.80 2.69 14.26
C GLU A 281 -12.49 2.45 15.05
N GLN A 282 -11.45 1.90 14.41
CA GLN A 282 -10.17 1.68 15.08
C GLN A 282 -9.36 2.97 15.27
N THR A 283 -9.63 3.99 14.45
CA THR A 283 -8.89 5.25 14.44
C THR A 283 -9.72 6.42 14.93
N GLN A 284 -11.02 6.21 15.18
CA GLN A 284 -11.98 7.21 15.61
C GLN A 284 -11.57 7.88 16.92
N LYS A 285 -11.74 9.20 16.99
CA LYS A 285 -11.55 10.01 18.21
C LYS A 285 -12.46 9.49 19.33
N CYS A 286 -11.97 9.49 20.57
CA CYS A 286 -12.75 9.01 21.72
C CYS A 286 -14.02 9.82 21.96
N ASP A 287 -14.03 11.09 21.56
CA ASP A 287 -15.12 12.04 21.87
C ASP A 287 -16.19 12.11 20.77
N VAL A 288 -16.05 11.30 19.71
CA VAL A 288 -17.05 11.20 18.64
C VAL A 288 -18.00 10.05 18.97
N VAL A 289 -19.10 10.39 19.63
CA VAL A 289 -20.29 9.52 19.80
C VAL A 289 -21.15 9.58 18.54
#